data_AF-A0A973QUW8-F1
#
_entry.id   AF-A0A973QUW8-F1
#
_cell.length_a   1.000
_cell.length_b   1.000
_cell.length_c   1.000
_cell.angle_alpha   90.00
_cell.angle_beta   90.00
_cell.angle_gamma   90.00
#
_symmetry.space_group_name_H-M   'P 1'
#
loop_
_entity.id
_entity.type
_entity.pdbx_description
1 polymer ?
#
loop_
_entity_poly.entity_id
_entity_poly.type
_entity_poly.pdbx_seq_one_letter_code
_entity_poly.pdbx_strand_id
1 'polypeptide(L)' 'EAGHADAVVVGRALIANPDLVERWQGGHPENEPRPELFYGPGAEGYTDYPFLEAA' A
#
# COMPACT_ATOMS: atom_id res chain seq x y z
N GLU A 1 -27.97 -4.35 -9.20
CA GLU A 1 -26.74 -4.51 -10.00
C GLU A 1 -26.06 -5.79 -9.57
N ALA A 2 -25.58 -6.62 -10.51
CA ALA A 2 -24.71 -7.73 -10.16
C ALA A 2 -23.31 -7.16 -9.93
N GLY A 3 -22.77 -7.30 -8.72
CA GLY A 3 -21.41 -6.88 -8.41
C GLY A 3 -20.41 -7.58 -9.33
N HIS A 4 -19.43 -6.85 -9.84
CA HIS A 4 -18.44 -7.38 -10.80
C HIS A 4 -17.50 -8.43 -10.20
N ALA A 5 -17.35 -8.46 -8.87
CA ALA A 5 -16.57 -9.46 -8.13
C ALA A 5 -16.93 -9.42 -6.63
N ASP A 6 -16.65 -10.51 -5.91
CA ASP A 6 -16.75 -10.58 -4.44
C ASP A 6 -15.53 -9.99 -3.72
N ALA A 7 -14.37 -9.94 -4.38
CA ALA A 7 -13.13 -9.42 -3.84
C ALA A 7 -12.17 -8.93 -4.93
N VAL A 8 -11.19 -8.11 -4.54
CA VAL A 8 -10.10 -7.63 -5.39
C VAL A 8 -8.76 -7.82 -4.69
N VAL A 9 -7.71 -8.13 -5.46
CA VAL A 9 -6.34 -8.23 -4.96
C VAL A 9 -5.57 -6.99 -5.39
N VAL A 10 -4.81 -6.41 -4.46
CA VAL A 10 -4.11 -5.14 -4.65
C VAL A 10 -2.60 -5.37 -4.49
N GLY A 11 -1.84 -4.98 -5.51
CA GLY A 11 -0.38 -5.18 -5.55
C GLY A 11 0.40 -3.94 -5.15
N ARG A 12 0.72 -3.08 -6.13
CA ARG A 12 1.64 -1.94 -5.96
C ARG A 12 1.29 -0.97 -4.84
N ALA A 13 0.00 -0.69 -4.62
CA ALA A 13 -0.41 0.16 -3.50
C ALA A 13 -0.09 -0.50 -2.15
N LEU A 14 -0.28 -1.82 -2.03
CA LEU A 14 0.01 -2.56 -0.80
C LEU A 14 1.51 -2.71 -0.53
N ILE A 15 2.36 -2.71 -1.57
CA ILE A 15 3.83 -2.66 -1.41
C ILE A 15 4.23 -1.37 -0.68
N ALA A 16 3.65 -0.24 -1.06
CA ALA A 16 4.01 1.07 -0.52
C ALA A 16 3.29 1.43 0.79
N ASN A 17 2.21 0.74 1.12
CA ASN A 17 1.31 1.10 2.23
C ASN A 17 1.09 -0.13 3.10
N PRO A 18 1.89 -0.33 4.17
CA PRO A 18 1.70 -1.46 5.08
C PRO A 18 0.35 -1.40 5.84
N ASP A 19 -0.28 -0.23 5.83
CA ASP A 19 -1.54 0.15 6.47
C ASP A 19 -2.63 0.56 5.47
N LEU A 20 -2.56 0.08 4.21
CA LEU A 20 -3.46 0.49 3.12
C LEU A 20 -4.95 0.43 3.48
N VAL A 21 -5.36 -0.59 4.24
CA VAL A 21 -6.75 -0.76 4.69
C VAL A 21 -7.19 0.40 5.59
N GLU A 22 -6.36 0.80 6.54
CA GLU A 22 -6.64 1.92 7.44
C GLU A 22 -6.69 3.24 6.67
N ARG A 23 -5.76 3.45 5.73
CA ARG A 23 -5.77 4.62 4.84
C ARG A 23 -7.08 4.74 4.07
N TRP A 24 -7.53 3.66 3.44
CA TRP A 24 -8.77 3.65 2.67
C TRP A 24 -10.01 3.82 3.53
N GLN A 25 -10.05 3.22 4.72
CA GLN A 25 -11.16 3.41 5.67
C GLN A 25 -11.27 4.85 6.16
N GLY A 26 -10.13 5.51 6.40
CA GLY A 26 -10.09 6.91 6.87
C GLY A 26 -10.03 7.98 5.77
N GLY A 27 -9.92 7.59 4.50
CA GLY A 27 -9.72 8.52 3.39
C GLY A 27 -8.37 9.26 3.44
N HIS A 28 -7.36 8.64 4.05
CA HIS A 28 -6.00 9.19 4.13
C HIS A 28 -5.23 9.00 2.83
N PRO A 29 -4.23 9.85 2.54
CA PRO A 29 -3.38 9.70 1.37
C PRO A 29 -2.57 8.40 1.44
N GLU A 30 -2.33 7.79 0.28
CA GLU A 30 -1.39 6.69 0.10
C GLU A 30 0.05 7.20 0.00
N ASN A 31 1.01 6.40 0.46
CA ASN A 31 2.41 6.54 0.08
C ASN A 31 2.58 6.23 -1.42
N GLU A 32 3.48 6.96 -2.07
CA GLU A 32 3.85 6.68 -3.46
C GLU A 32 4.78 5.45 -3.54
N PRO A 33 4.47 4.46 -4.40
CA PRO A 33 5.39 3.36 -4.66
C PRO A 33 6.70 3.84 -5.28
N ARG A 34 7.81 3.16 -4.98
CA ARG A 34 9.13 3.33 -5.59
C ARG A 34 9.47 2.11 -6.48
N PRO A 35 9.03 2.07 -7.76
CA PRO A 35 9.16 0.88 -8.61
C PRO A 35 10.60 0.42 -8.85
N GLU A 36 11.54 1.36 -8.86
CA GLU A 36 12.97 1.11 -8.99
C GLU A 36 13.54 0.25 -7.86
N LEU A 37 12.84 0.12 -6.72
CA LEU A 37 13.26 -0.69 -5.57
C LEU A 37 12.50 -2.00 -5.41
N PHE A 38 11.48 -2.29 -6.24
CA PHE A 38 10.64 -3.49 -6.07
C PHE A 38 11.41 -4.81 -6.07
N TYR A 39 12.56 -4.84 -6.75
CA TYR A 39 13.42 -6.03 -6.87
C TYR A 39 14.86 -5.71 -6.46
N GLY A 40 15.04 -4.80 -5.50
CA GLY A 40 16.33 -4.45 -4.93
C GLY A 40 16.75 -5.39 -3.79
N PRO A 41 18.06 -5.53 -3.52
CA PRO A 41 18.52 -6.22 -2.32
C PRO A 41 18.32 -5.34 -1.08
N GLY A 42 17.94 -5.94 0.04
CA GLY A 42 17.89 -5.26 1.34
C GLY A 42 16.50 -4.75 1.74
N ALA A 43 16.48 -3.83 2.70
CA ALA A 43 15.26 -3.36 3.35
C ALA A 43 14.63 -2.13 2.67
N GLU A 44 15.43 -1.38 1.90
CA GLU A 44 15.00 -0.13 1.26
C GLU A 44 13.94 -0.41 0.18
N GLY A 45 12.77 0.21 0.30
CA GLY A 45 11.63 -0.05 -0.58
C GLY A 45 10.93 -1.39 -0.35
N TYR A 46 11.26 -2.10 0.74
CA TYR A 46 10.63 -3.37 1.11
C TYR A 46 9.93 -3.27 2.47
N THR A 47 10.63 -2.86 3.53
CA THR A 47 10.09 -2.81 4.91
C THR A 47 10.09 -1.40 5.51
N ASP A 48 10.52 -0.40 4.76
CA ASP A 48 10.80 0.95 5.25
C ASP A 48 9.74 1.99 4.83
N TYR A 49 8.64 1.57 4.21
CA TYR A 49 7.51 2.47 3.98
C TYR A 49 6.86 2.88 5.31
N PRO A 50 6.60 4.17 5.52
CA PRO A 50 6.03 4.65 6.77
C PRO A 50 4.55 4.25 6.89
N PHE A 51 4.14 3.96 8.11
CA PHE A 51 2.73 3.93 8.50
C PHE A 51 2.19 5.36 8.58
N LEU A 52 0.87 5.53 8.60
CA LEU A 52 0.24 6.77 9.06
C LEU A 52 0.80 7.12 10.45
N GLU A 53 1.25 8.36 10.60
CA GLU A 53 1.56 8.87 11.94
C GLU A 53 0.25 8.96 12.73
N ALA A 54 0.20 8.26 13.86
CA ALA A 54 -0.91 8.42 14.80
C ALA A 54 -0.92 9.86 15.31
N ALA A 55 -2.07 10.52 15.21
CA ALA A 55 -2.28 11.87 15.75
C ALA A 55 -2.21 11.89 17.29
#